data_AF-A0A2A7AYS1-F1
#
_entry.id   AF-A0A2A7AYS1-F1
#
_cell.length_a   1.000
_cell.length_b   1.000
_cell.length_c   1.000
_cell.angle_alpha   90.00
_cell.angle_beta   90.00
_cell.angle_gamma   90.00
#
_symmetry.space_group_name_H-M   'P 1'
#
loop_
_entity.id
_entity.type
_entity.pdbx_description
1 polymer ?
#
loop_
_entity_poly.entity_id
_entity_poly.type
_entity_poly.pdbx_seq_one_letter_code
_entity_poly.pdbx_strand_id
1 'polypeptide(L)' 'LQDGRKISIDCTGVEDALDVTMAQRSELDYLVYNDPLGYADLILNGDPEEYLKNAAGSHGLED' A
#
# COMPACT_ATOMS: atom_id res chain seq x y z
N LEU A 1 3.82 16.11 18.30
CA LEU A 1 4.14 14.93 17.45
C LEU A 1 4.33 13.77 18.41
N GLN A 2 3.33 12.90 18.49
CA GLN A 2 3.12 11.94 19.59
C GLN A 2 4.29 10.96 19.73
N ASP A 3 4.69 10.74 20.98
CA ASP A 3 5.35 9.56 21.58
C ASP A 3 6.20 8.74 20.60
N GLY A 4 7.54 8.74 20.76
CA GLY A 4 8.51 8.08 19.87
C GLY A 4 8.42 6.54 19.72
N ARG A 5 7.20 5.98 19.76
CA ARG A 5 6.84 4.63 19.33
C ARG A 5 7.16 4.49 17.85
N LYS A 6 8.23 3.75 17.59
CA LYS A 6 8.57 3.28 16.26
C LYS A 6 7.53 2.21 15.86
N ILE A 7 6.71 2.53 14.86
CA ILE A 7 5.82 1.55 14.23
C ILE A 7 6.64 0.85 13.16
N SER A 8 6.69 -0.47 13.24
CA SER A 8 7.27 -1.33 12.20
C SER A 8 6.11 -1.97 11.46
N ILE A 9 5.97 -1.65 10.17
CA ILE A 9 4.97 -2.25 9.30
C ILE A 9 5.64 -3.44 8.61
N ASP A 10 5.04 -4.61 8.73
CA ASP A 10 5.48 -5.78 8.01
C ASP A 10 4.87 -5.76 6.62
N CYS A 11 5.64 -5.34 5.61
CA CYS A 11 5.14 -5.26 4.23
C CYS A 11 4.66 -6.63 3.73
N THR A 12 5.43 -7.69 4.00
CA THR A 12 5.08 -9.06 3.58
C THR A 12 3.73 -9.52 4.13
N GLY A 13 3.46 -9.28 5.41
CA GLY A 13 2.21 -9.64 6.06
C GLY A 13 1.05 -8.76 5.62
N VAL A 14 1.30 -7.50 5.27
CA VAL A 14 0.30 -6.63 4.64
C VAL A 14 -0.04 -7.13 3.24
N GLU A 15 0.95 -7.46 2.42
CA GLU A 15 0.80 -8.01 1.07
C GLU A 15 0.02 -9.35 1.08
N ASP A 16 0.33 -10.24 2.04
CA ASP A 16 -0.34 -11.54 2.22
C ASP A 16 -1.78 -11.38 2.73
N ALA A 17 -2.01 -10.52 3.71
CA ALA A 17 -3.34 -10.28 4.28
C ALA A 17 -4.32 -9.64 3.28
N LEU A 18 -3.80 -8.88 2.32
CA LEU A 18 -4.58 -8.19 1.29
C LEU A 18 -4.74 -9.00 0.00
N ASP A 19 -4.19 -10.22 -0.06
CA ASP A 19 -4.18 -11.08 -1.26
C ASP A 19 -3.73 -10.31 -2.52
N VAL A 20 -2.65 -9.53 -2.39
CA VAL A 20 -2.24 -8.62 -3.46
C VAL A 20 -1.74 -9.39 -4.68
N THR A 21 -2.20 -8.99 -5.86
CA THR A 21 -1.70 -9.52 -7.13
C THR A 21 -0.29 -8.99 -7.41
N MET A 22 0.48 -9.67 -8.29
CA MET A 22 1.84 -9.22 -8.65
C MET A 22 1.91 -7.75 -9.11
N ALA A 23 0.87 -7.25 -9.79
CA ALA A 23 0.81 -5.86 -10.22
C ALA A 23 0.61 -4.89 -9.04
N GLN A 24 -0.34 -5.21 -8.15
CA GLN A 24 -0.60 -4.43 -6.94
C GLN A 24 0.58 -4.42 -5.99
N ARG A 25 1.30 -5.55 -5.92
CA ARG A 25 2.52 -5.67 -5.14
C ARG A 25 3.60 -4.69 -5.61
N SER A 26 3.71 -4.48 -6.92
CA SER A 26 4.63 -3.50 -7.49
C SER A 26 4.23 -2.05 -7.18
N GLU A 27 2.93 -1.77 -7.02
CA GLU A 27 2.43 -0.45 -6.60
C GLU A 27 2.78 -0.17 -5.13
N LEU A 28 2.61 -1.17 -4.26
CA LEU A 28 3.03 -1.05 -2.86
C LEU A 28 4.54 -0.90 -2.74
N ASP A 29 5.32 -1.68 -3.49
CA ASP A 29 6.79 -1.56 -3.53
C ASP A 29 7.20 -0.15 -3.97
N TYR A 30 6.53 0.40 -4.99
CA TYR A 30 6.74 1.78 -5.42
C TYR A 30 6.47 2.78 -4.29
N LEU A 31 5.34 2.68 -3.60
CA LEU A 31 5.00 3.52 -2.44
C LEU A 31 6.05 3.41 -1.33
N VAL A 32 6.52 2.20 -1.01
CA VAL A 32 7.54 1.99 0.02
C VAL A 32 8.85 2.71 -0.31
N TYR A 33 9.28 2.72 -1.58
CA TYR A 33 10.52 3.38 -2.00
C TYR A 33 10.36 4.87 -2.31
N ASN A 34 9.23 5.29 -2.86
CA ASN A 34 9.01 6.65 -3.36
C ASN A 34 8.39 7.55 -2.28
N ASP A 35 7.39 7.04 -1.55
CA ASP A 35 6.67 7.79 -0.52
C ASP A 35 6.32 6.89 0.69
N PRO A 36 7.32 6.56 1.53
CA PRO A 36 7.12 5.66 2.68
C PRO A 36 6.14 6.22 3.73
N LEU A 37 5.93 7.55 3.74
CA LEU A 37 4.92 8.20 4.57
C LEU A 37 3.51 7.89 4.07
N GLY A 38 3.28 7.99 2.75
CA GLY A 38 2.03 7.63 2.09
C GLY A 38 1.71 6.15 2.24
N TYR A 39 2.72 5.27 2.15
CA TYR A 39 2.55 3.86 2.49
C TYR A 39 2.08 3.69 3.95
N ALA A 40 2.77 4.32 4.91
CA ALA A 40 2.39 4.21 6.32
C ALA A 40 0.98 4.76 6.59
N ASP A 41 0.62 5.88 5.96
CA ASP A 41 -0.72 6.45 6.09
C ASP A 41 -1.80 5.54 5.48
N LEU A 42 -1.53 4.95 4.31
CA LEU A 42 -2.42 3.99 3.66
C LEU A 42 -2.70 2.79 4.56
N ILE A 43 -1.68 2.26 5.23
CA ILE A 43 -1.82 1.09 6.11
C ILE A 43 -2.41 1.44 7.49
N LEU A 44 -2.11 2.62 8.03
CA LEU A 44 -2.54 3.00 9.40
C LEU A 44 -3.90 3.72 9.45
N ASN A 45 -4.20 4.54 8.44
CA ASN A 45 -5.37 5.41 8.41
C ASN A 45 -6.23 5.23 7.15
N GLY A 46 -5.65 4.72 6.07
CA GLY A 46 -6.33 4.51 4.79
C GLY A 46 -6.94 3.12 4.64
N ASP A 47 -7.25 2.78 3.38
CA ASP A 47 -7.80 1.49 3.00
C ASP A 47 -6.98 0.90 1.82
N PRO A 48 -6.03 0.00 2.10
CA PRO A 48 -5.14 -0.52 1.07
C PRO A 48 -5.86 -1.39 0.04
N GLU A 49 -6.97 -2.05 0.39
CA GLU A 49 -7.77 -2.80 -0.59
C GLU A 49 -8.40 -1.88 -1.63
N GLU A 50 -9.02 -0.77 -1.20
CA GLU A 50 -9.62 0.19 -2.13
C GLU A 50 -8.57 0.86 -3.00
N TYR A 51 -7.44 1.27 -2.41
CA TYR A 51 -6.32 1.85 -3.13
C TYR A 51 -5.79 0.89 -4.20
N LEU A 52 -5.55 -0.37 -3.84
CA LEU A 52 -5.04 -1.38 -4.77
C LEU A 52 -6.06 -1.77 -5.85
N LYS A 53 -7.36 -1.73 -5.56
CA LYS A 53 -8.43 -1.90 -6.56
C LYS A 53 -8.43 -0.75 -7.57
N ASN A 54 -8.19 0.48 -7.11
CA ASN A 54 -8.09 1.65 -7.97
C ASN A 54 -6.79 1.65 -8.80
N ALA A 55 -5.66 1.35 -8.18
CA ALA A 55 -4.36 1.22 -8.84
C ALA A 55 -4.35 0.14 -9.93
N ALA A 56 -4.87 -1.05 -9.60
CA ALA A 56 -5.00 -2.14 -10.58
C ALA A 56 -6.08 -1.85 -11.64
N GLY A 57 -7.15 -1.12 -11.29
CA GLY A 57 -8.25 -0.77 -12.18
C GLY A 57 -7.92 0.38 -13.15
N SER A 58 -6.99 1.26 -12.81
CA SER A 58 -6.58 2.39 -13.65
C SER A 58 -5.76 1.97 -14.88
N HIS A 59 -5.18 0.77 -14.89
CA HIS A 59 -4.52 0.18 -16.07
C HIS A 59 -5.51 -0.53 -17.02
N GLY A 60 -6.81 -0.56 -16.68
CA GLY A 60 -7.82 -1.38 -17.36
C GLY A 60 -8.91 -0.62 -18.12
N LEU A 61 -8.89 0.71 -18.14
CA LEU A 61 -9.89 1.53 -18.86
C LEU A 61 -9.20 2.64 -19.65
N GLU A 62 -8.40 2.25 -20.64
CA GLU A 62 -8.23 3.08 -21.84
C GLU A 62 -9.19 2.51 -22.89
N ASP A 63 -10.30 3.22 -23.12
CA ASP A 63 -11.11 3.12 -24.35
C ASP A 63 -10.43 3.92 -25.47
#